data_AF-A0AAN1MQ13-F1
#
_entry.id   AF-A0AAN1MQ13-F1
#
_cell.length_a   1.000
_cell.length_b   1.000
_cell.length_c   1.000
_cell.angle_alpha   90.00
_cell.angle_beta   90.00
_cell.angle_gamma   90.00
#
_symmetry.space_group_name_H-M   'P 1'
#
loop_
_entity.id
_entity.type
_entity.pdbx_description
1 polymer ?
#
loop_
_entity_poly.entity_id
_entity_poly.type
_entity_poly.pdbx_seq_one_letter_code
_entity_poly.pdbx_strand_id
1 'polypeptide(L)' 'MQANTLVEQDIAHLSRVMRAFVFRRGGAITGYWQNRLDVLCESRHLNDYQRHWVQDLMHELQEIEQRTSLDG' A
#
# COMPACT_ATOMS: atom_id res chain seq x y z
N MET A 1 19.55 -15.34 -4.69
CA MET A 1 19.14 -13.93 -4.52
C MET A 1 17.93 -13.52 -5.37
N GLN A 2 17.25 -14.40 -6.11
CA GLN A 2 16.11 -14.02 -6.98
C GLN A 2 14.76 -13.82 -6.25
N ALA A 3 14.54 -14.46 -5.09
CA ALA A 3 13.25 -14.39 -4.40
C ALA A 3 12.92 -12.99 -3.84
N ASN A 4 13.92 -12.21 -3.42
CA ASN A 4 13.71 -10.85 -2.92
C ASN A 4 13.20 -9.91 -4.02
N THR A 5 13.70 -10.08 -5.26
CA THR A 5 13.39 -9.19 -6.37
C THR A 5 11.93 -9.31 -6.81
N LEU A 6 11.33 -10.51 -6.76
CA LEU A 6 9.93 -10.72 -7.13
C LEU A 6 8.98 -10.04 -6.13
N VAL A 7 9.24 -10.22 -4.84
CA VAL A 7 8.45 -9.59 -3.77
C VAL A 7 8.55 -8.08 -3.84
N GLU A 8 9.74 -7.54 -4.10
CA GLU A 8 9.95 -6.10 -4.30
C GLU A 8 9.21 -5.57 -5.54
N GLN A 9 9.20 -6.32 -6.64
CA GLN A 9 8.44 -5.97 -7.84
C GLN A 9 6.92 -5.99 -7.57
N ASP A 10 6.44 -6.94 -6.80
CA ASP A 10 5.03 -7.02 -6.40
C ASP A 10 4.64 -5.85 -5.50
N ILE A 11 5.47 -5.49 -4.51
CA ILE A 11 5.23 -4.32 -3.65
C ILE A 11 5.26 -3.03 -4.50
N ALA A 12 6.21 -2.88 -5.42
CA ALA A 12 6.26 -1.74 -6.35
C ALA A 12 5.02 -1.66 -7.26
N HIS A 13 4.57 -2.80 -7.78
CA HIS A 13 3.37 -2.87 -8.61
C HIS A 13 2.13 -2.47 -7.81
N LEU A 14 1.98 -3.03 -6.61
CA LEU A 14 0.88 -2.73 -5.69
C LEU A 14 0.85 -1.25 -5.34
N SER A 15 2.00 -0.65 -5.05
CA SER A 15 2.16 0.78 -4.80
C SER A 15 1.62 1.63 -5.94
N ARG A 16 2.00 1.30 -7.19
CA ARG A 16 1.57 2.01 -8.40
C ARG A 16 0.07 1.91 -8.62
N VAL A 17 -0.48 0.70 -8.48
CA VAL A 17 -1.92 0.47 -8.67
C VAL A 17 -2.71 1.19 -7.59
N MET A 18 -2.32 1.08 -6.32
CA MET A 18 -2.96 1.78 -5.21
C MET A 18 -3.03 3.29 -5.46
N ARG A 19 -1.89 3.94 -5.73
CA ARG A 19 -1.82 5.38 -5.99
C ARG A 19 -2.72 5.80 -7.15
N ALA A 20 -2.70 5.05 -8.26
CA ALA A 20 -3.53 5.34 -9.42
C ALA A 20 -5.04 5.18 -9.15
N PHE A 21 -5.41 4.22 -8.32
CA PHE A 21 -6.82 3.95 -7.99
C PHE A 21 -7.38 4.89 -6.95
N VAL A 22 -6.65 5.15 -5.86
CA VAL A 22 -7.10 6.06 -4.79
C VAL A 22 -7.26 7.48 -5.34
N PHE A 23 -6.31 7.95 -6.17
CA PHE A 23 -6.41 9.25 -6.83
C PHE A 23 -7.63 9.38 -7.76
N ARG A 24 -8.13 8.28 -8.32
CA ARG A 24 -9.28 8.29 -9.27
C ARG A 24 -10.63 8.02 -8.63
N ARG A 25 -10.71 7.26 -7.54
CA ARG A 25 -11.98 6.81 -6.94
C ARG A 25 -12.28 7.42 -5.56
N GLY A 26 -11.34 8.13 -4.95
CA GLY A 26 -11.53 8.75 -3.63
C GLY A 26 -11.66 7.75 -2.48
N GLY A 27 -12.14 8.23 -1.32
CA GLY A 27 -12.18 7.49 -0.04
C GLY A 27 -12.95 6.16 -0.04
N ALA A 28 -13.83 5.90 -1.00
CA ALA A 28 -14.60 4.65 -1.04
C ALA A 28 -13.73 3.40 -1.25
N ILE A 29 -12.48 3.55 -1.72
CA ILE A 29 -11.56 2.43 -1.97
C ILE A 29 -10.39 2.35 -0.98
N THR A 30 -10.26 3.31 -0.05
CA THR A 30 -9.16 3.32 0.94
C THR A 30 -9.25 2.10 1.84
N GLY A 31 -10.43 1.75 2.34
CA GLY A 31 -10.64 0.56 3.19
C GLY A 31 -10.26 -0.76 2.51
N TYR A 32 -10.44 -0.89 1.19
CA TYR A 32 -9.98 -2.07 0.44
C TYR A 32 -8.45 -2.17 0.44
N TRP A 33 -7.77 -1.04 0.18
CA TRP A 33 -6.31 -1.01 0.14
C TRP A 33 -5.69 -1.18 1.53
N GLN A 34 -6.33 -0.63 2.56
CA GLN A 34 -5.88 -0.77 3.94
C GLN A 34 -5.87 -2.25 4.36
N ASN A 35 -7.01 -2.94 4.20
CA ASN A 35 -7.10 -4.38 4.48
C ASN A 35 -6.07 -5.20 3.67
N ARG A 36 -5.85 -4.83 2.40
CA ARG A 36 -4.86 -5.52 1.55
C ARG A 36 -3.42 -5.33 2.03
N LEU A 37 -3.07 -4.12 2.50
CA LEU A 37 -1.75 -3.82 3.05
C LEU A 37 -1.54 -4.46 4.43
N ASP A 38 -2.57 -4.52 5.27
CA ASP A 38 -2.53 -5.21 6.56
C ASP A 38 -2.19 -6.70 6.40
N VAL A 39 -2.91 -7.40 5.51
CA VAL A 39 -2.63 -8.81 5.19
C VAL A 39 -1.20 -9.00 4.65
N LEU A 40 -0.72 -8.06 3.84
CA LEU A 40 0.64 -8.11 3.31
C LEU A 40 1.68 -7.91 4.42
N CYS A 41 1.46 -6.97 5.34
CA CYS A 41 2.35 -6.68 6.48
C CYS A 41 2.43 -7.85 7.48
N GLU A 42 1.33 -8.58 7.67
CA GLU A 42 1.29 -9.78 8.52
C GLU A 42 1.98 -11.00 7.90
N SER A 43 2.32 -10.94 6.60
CA SER A 43 3.01 -12.03 5.92
C SER A 43 4.38 -12.30 6.55
N ARG A 44 4.61 -13.56 6.94
CA ARG A 44 5.88 -14.04 7.50
C ARG A 44 7.03 -14.05 6.49
N HIS A 45 6.74 -13.80 5.22
CA HIS A 45 7.70 -13.88 4.12
C HIS A 45 8.39 -12.54 3.83
N LEU A 46 7.94 -11.44 4.44
CA LEU A 46 8.57 -10.14 4.28
C LEU A 46 9.81 -10.03 5.15
N ASN A 47 10.93 -9.64 4.55
CA ASN A 47 12.08 -9.16 5.30
C ASN A 47 11.81 -7.75 5.87
N ASP A 48 12.68 -7.27 6.76
CA ASP A 48 12.47 -5.99 7.45
C ASP A 48 12.36 -4.80 6.49
N TYR A 49 13.12 -4.80 5.39
CA TYR A 49 13.05 -3.76 4.36
C TYR A 49 11.69 -3.75 3.66
N GLN A 50 11.21 -4.93 3.25
CA GLN A 50 9.90 -5.07 2.61
C GLN A 50 8.76 -4.71 3.56
N ARG A 51 8.86 -5.09 4.84
CA ARG A 51 7.89 -4.72 5.88
C ARG A 51 7.84 -3.21 6.08
N HIS A 52 9.00 -2.56 6.16
CA HIS A 52 9.08 -1.11 6.28
C HIS A 52 8.43 -0.42 5.07
N TRP A 53 8.71 -0.91 3.85
CA TRP A 53 8.08 -0.38 2.65
C TRP A 53 6.54 -0.53 2.66
N VAL A 54 6.02 -1.66 3.13
CA VAL A 54 4.56 -1.83 3.28
C VAL A 54 3.98 -0.85 4.32
N GLN A 55 4.69 -0.59 5.42
CA GLN A 55 4.29 0.41 6.41
C GLN A 55 4.26 1.83 5.83
N ASP A 56 5.23 2.19 4.99
CA ASP A 56 5.24 3.48 4.28
C ASP A 56 4.01 3.63 3.38
N LEU A 57 3.60 2.55 2.70
CA LEU A 57 2.39 2.55 1.87
C LEU A 57 1.12 2.70 2.70
N MET A 58 1.07 2.12 3.90
CA MET A 58 -0.06 2.30 4.82
C MET A 58 -0.16 3.76 5.29
N HIS A 59 0.98 4.38 5.61
CA HIS A 59 1.02 5.79 6.00
C HIS A 59 0.57 6.70 4.84
N GLU A 60 1.08 6.46 3.63
CA GLU A 60 0.69 7.21 2.44
C GLU A 60 -0.82 7.10 2.17
N LEU A 61 -1.40 5.90 2.33
CA LEU A 61 -2.84 5.70 2.16
C LEU A 61 -3.66 6.55 3.15
N GLN A 62 -3.23 6.61 4.41
CA GLN A 62 -3.87 7.45 5.44
C GLN A 62 -3.75 8.94 5.13
N GLU A 63 -2.60 9.40 4.62
CA GLU A 63 -2.42 10.79 4.21
C GLU A 63 -3.35 11.16 3.05
N ILE A 64 -3.52 10.26 2.07
CA ILE A 64 -4.43 10.49 0.95
C ILE A 64 -5.89 10.52 1.42
N GLU A 65 -6.28 9.62 2.32
CA GLU A 65 -7.62 9.60 2.91
C GLU A 65 -7.93 10.92 3.64
N GLN A 66 -7.01 11.39 4.48
CA GLN A 66 -7.15 12.66 5.19
C GLN A 66 -7.30 13.86 4.23
N ARG A 67 -6.50 13.91 3.15
CA ARG A 67 -6.62 14.97 2.14
C ARG A 67 -7.96 14.92 1.40
N THR A 68 -8.41 13.72 1.03
CA THR A 68 -9.68 13.53 0.33
C THR A 68 -10.88 13.89 1.22
N SER A 69 -10.77 13.69 2.55
CA SER A 69 -11.80 14.07 3.50
C SER A 69 -11.89 15.58 3.76
N LEU A 70 -10.84 16.35 3.43
CA LEU A 70 -10.82 17.82 3.58
C LEU A 70 -11.32 18.56 2.34
N ASP A 71 -11.33 17.90 1.17
CA ASP A 71 -11.79 18.44 -0.11
C ASP A 71 -13.29 18.12 -0.41
N GLY A 72 -14.00 17.45 0.50
CA GLY A 72 -15.44 17.14 0.40
C GLY A 72 -16.28 17.99 1.34
#